data_AF-A0A966QIG4-F1
#
_entry.id   AF-A0A966QIG4-F1
#
_cell.length_a   1.000
_cell.length_b   1.000
_cell.length_c   1.000
_cell.angle_alpha   90.00
_cell.angle_beta   90.00
_cell.angle_gamma   90.00
#
_symmetry.space_group_name_H-M   'P 1'
#
loop_
_entity.id
_entity.type
_entity.pdbx_description
1 polymer ?
#
loop_
_entity_poly.entity_id
_entity_poly.type
_entity_poly.pdbx_seq_one_letter_code
_entity_poly.pdbx_strand_id
1 'polypeptide(L)'
;RWCRVQGALTRVCSAIGSDAAATHAATVTRIPGSVNSKNGLRVGYMLPANVHGEPFAYTLDELEAFMRPHLPVARAPRPAGTKSNNPALSARGLKGWHGRWRRLLRALGHLRDLRGGWKLGTRNTALFYAAMALRALGARSGEVQAVMADHLAWMDQPIGEKLRMSDAMRIHRSLRRLRGPGVSLQTVADALHVSPSEAALLSESRKRPFPPASRAGSIRLPKPPAVPKAVATARRRDTVKAICETLRANGIVPDGAVVQDHLLAQGIKATRPTVLADMLEIGCPSSRSHNLRRTAHRGESGKQANLFQCPDRLPTADASPQNSDFKLEACRGGDAPKSIFNFLLV
;
A
#
# COMPACT_ATOMS: atom_id res chain seq x y z
N ARG A 1 -22.44 -18.78 19.49
CA ARG A 1 -23.60 -18.41 20.33
C ARG A 1 -23.16 -17.63 21.55
N TRP A 2 -22.39 -18.26 22.45
CA TRP A 2 -21.69 -17.64 23.60
C TRP A 2 -21.12 -16.23 23.33
N CYS A 3 -20.25 -16.06 22.33
CA CYS A 3 -19.59 -14.77 22.05
C CYS A 3 -20.58 -13.62 21.76
N ARG A 4 -21.76 -13.92 21.20
CA ARG A 4 -22.79 -12.90 20.92
C ARG A 4 -23.44 -12.42 22.22
N VAL A 5 -23.80 -13.36 23.09
CA VAL A 5 -24.38 -13.10 24.41
C VAL A 5 -23.38 -12.34 25.28
N GLN A 6 -22.14 -12.81 25.34
CA GLN A 6 -21.03 -12.15 26.05
C GLN A 6 -20.79 -10.72 25.55
N GLY A 7 -20.81 -10.50 24.23
CA GLY A 7 -20.67 -9.16 23.65
C GLY A 7 -21.87 -8.24 23.89
N ALA A 8 -23.07 -8.78 24.11
CA ALA A 8 -24.22 -8.00 24.56
C ALA A 8 -24.12 -7.65 26.05
N LEU A 9 -23.81 -8.65 26.90
CA LEU A 9 -23.56 -8.47 28.32
C LEU A 9 -22.49 -7.40 28.58
N THR A 10 -21.35 -7.47 27.88
CA THR A 10 -20.27 -6.48 28.01
C THR A 10 -20.75 -5.07 27.69
N ARG A 11 -21.58 -4.90 26.64
CA ARG A 11 -22.12 -3.57 26.27
C ARG A 11 -23.08 -3.04 27.34
N VAL A 12 -23.99 -3.87 27.83
CA VAL A 12 -24.93 -3.49 28.90
C VAL A 12 -24.16 -3.16 30.18
N CYS A 13 -23.23 -4.02 30.61
CA CYS A 13 -22.44 -3.81 31.81
C CYS A 13 -21.47 -2.62 31.69
N SER A 14 -20.99 -2.29 30.49
CA SER A 14 -20.14 -1.11 30.30
C SER A 14 -20.88 0.20 30.63
N ALA A 15 -22.21 0.24 30.43
CA ALA A 15 -23.02 1.40 30.79
C ALA A 15 -23.08 1.64 32.30
N ILE A 16 -22.88 0.61 33.12
CA ILE A 16 -22.83 0.69 34.59
C ILE A 16 -21.39 0.72 35.13
N GLY A 17 -20.40 0.99 34.27
CA GLY A 17 -19.00 1.16 34.67
C GLY A 17 -18.16 -0.12 34.72
N SER A 18 -18.63 -1.24 34.16
CA SER A 18 -17.81 -2.44 34.01
C SER A 18 -16.61 -2.18 33.10
N ASP A 19 -15.45 -2.76 33.44
CA ASP A 19 -14.24 -2.69 32.63
C ASP A 19 -14.50 -3.31 31.24
N ALA A 20 -14.37 -2.49 30.19
CA ALA A 20 -14.57 -2.92 28.80
C ALA A 20 -13.49 -3.90 28.32
N ALA A 21 -12.32 -3.95 28.97
CA ALA A 21 -11.25 -4.89 28.65
C ALA A 21 -11.47 -6.27 29.29
N ALA A 22 -12.35 -6.38 30.29
CA ALA A 22 -12.71 -7.61 30.99
C ALA A 22 -13.62 -8.52 30.15
N THR A 23 -13.16 -8.88 28.95
CA THR A 23 -13.98 -9.58 27.97
C THR A 23 -14.19 -11.03 28.34
N HIS A 24 -13.22 -11.73 28.94
CA HIS A 24 -13.32 -13.16 29.29
C HIS A 24 -13.01 -13.39 30.77
N ALA A 25 -13.82 -14.19 31.47
CA ALA A 25 -13.61 -14.48 32.90
C ALA A 25 -12.16 -14.90 33.20
N ALA A 26 -11.61 -15.87 32.46
CA ALA A 26 -10.23 -16.33 32.67
C ALA A 26 -9.13 -15.25 32.49
N THR A 27 -9.42 -14.11 31.84
CA THR A 27 -8.44 -13.01 31.70
C THR A 27 -8.42 -12.07 32.90
N VAL A 28 -9.47 -12.08 33.73
CA VAL A 28 -9.67 -11.09 34.80
C VAL A 28 -10.00 -11.70 36.16
N THR A 29 -10.46 -12.95 36.23
CA THR A 29 -10.73 -13.64 37.49
C THR A 29 -9.44 -14.02 38.18
N ARG A 30 -9.36 -13.69 39.47
CA ARG A 30 -8.23 -14.07 40.34
C ARG A 30 -8.52 -15.40 41.01
N ILE A 31 -7.46 -16.07 41.45
CA ILE A 31 -7.63 -17.34 42.16
C ILE A 31 -8.11 -17.01 43.59
N PRO A 32 -9.22 -17.60 44.08
CA PRO A 32 -9.67 -17.40 45.46
C PRO A 32 -8.56 -17.76 46.45
N GLY A 33 -8.40 -16.96 47.51
CA GLY A 33 -7.36 -17.16 48.54
C GLY A 33 -5.97 -16.62 48.18
N SER A 34 -5.72 -16.26 46.91
CA SER A 34 -4.48 -15.59 46.48
C SER A 34 -4.40 -14.15 47.01
N VAL A 35 -3.19 -13.57 47.05
CA VAL A 35 -2.97 -12.17 47.47
C VAL A 35 -2.92 -11.27 46.23
N ASN A 36 -3.75 -10.23 46.22
CA ASN A 36 -3.69 -9.20 45.19
C ASN A 36 -2.49 -8.26 45.43
N SER A 37 -1.47 -8.34 44.58
CA SER A 37 -0.28 -7.50 44.69
C SER A 37 -0.54 -5.99 44.61
N LYS A 38 -1.67 -5.55 44.03
CA LYS A 38 -1.99 -4.11 43.93
C LYS A 38 -2.44 -3.48 45.25
N ASN A 39 -3.04 -4.26 46.16
CA ASN A 39 -3.56 -3.73 47.43
C ASN A 39 -3.21 -4.59 48.66
N GLY A 40 -2.48 -5.69 48.48
CA GLY A 40 -2.05 -6.59 49.55
C GLY A 40 -3.16 -7.46 50.16
N LEU A 41 -4.40 -7.39 49.67
CA LEU A 41 -5.53 -8.12 50.25
C LEU A 41 -5.68 -9.51 49.65
N ARG A 42 -6.17 -10.46 50.48
CA ARG A 42 -6.59 -11.78 49.99
C ARG A 42 -7.85 -11.66 49.14
N VAL A 43 -7.86 -12.37 48.03
CA VAL A 43 -8.98 -12.43 47.10
C VAL A 43 -10.07 -13.31 47.71
N GLY A 44 -11.21 -12.70 48.03
CA GLY A 44 -12.47 -13.39 48.31
C GLY A 44 -13.47 -13.15 47.18
N TYR A 45 -14.40 -14.09 46.99
CA TYR A 45 -15.54 -13.93 46.09
C TYR A 45 -16.81 -13.84 46.91
N MET A 46 -17.67 -12.88 46.57
CA MET A 46 -19.06 -12.87 47.00
C MET A 46 -19.90 -13.47 45.88
N LEU A 47 -20.57 -14.58 46.15
CA LEU A 47 -21.53 -15.16 45.23
C LEU A 47 -22.90 -14.51 45.50
N PRO A 48 -23.46 -13.74 44.54
CA PRO A 48 -24.82 -13.24 44.70
C PRO A 48 -25.79 -14.42 44.71
N ALA A 49 -26.66 -14.44 45.72
CA ALA A 49 -27.67 -15.46 45.91
C ALA A 49 -29.06 -14.81 46.04
N ASN A 50 -30.11 -15.60 45.80
CA ASN A 50 -31.49 -15.17 46.01
C ASN A 50 -31.82 -15.04 47.52
N VAL A 51 -33.05 -14.66 47.83
CA VAL A 51 -33.54 -14.53 49.23
C VAL A 51 -33.50 -15.84 50.01
N HIS A 52 -33.39 -16.98 49.32
CA HIS A 52 -33.28 -18.31 49.91
C HIS A 52 -31.82 -18.82 49.99
N GLY A 53 -30.84 -17.98 49.63
CA GLY A 53 -29.43 -18.34 49.66
C GLY A 53 -28.95 -19.20 48.49
N GLU A 54 -29.78 -19.37 47.45
CA GLU A 54 -29.40 -20.14 46.25
C GLU A 54 -28.70 -19.27 45.21
N PRO A 55 -27.63 -19.74 44.57
CA PRO A 55 -26.92 -18.98 43.56
C PRO A 55 -27.77 -18.84 42.29
N PHE A 56 -27.64 -17.69 41.62
CA PHE A 56 -28.25 -17.51 40.30
C PHE A 56 -27.54 -18.37 39.26
N ALA A 57 -28.23 -19.40 38.76
CA ALA A 57 -27.79 -20.20 37.63
C ALA A 57 -28.71 -19.92 36.44
N TYR A 58 -28.13 -19.69 35.27
CA TYR A 58 -28.86 -19.46 34.03
C TYR A 58 -28.36 -20.40 32.96
N THR A 59 -29.28 -20.95 32.17
CA THR A 59 -28.90 -21.61 30.93
C THR A 59 -28.47 -20.56 29.89
N LEU A 60 -27.67 -20.98 28.91
CA LEU A 60 -27.28 -20.08 27.81
C LEU A 60 -28.50 -19.59 27.02
N ASP A 61 -29.57 -20.39 26.99
CA ASP A 61 -30.82 -20.09 26.30
C ASP A 61 -31.59 -18.99 27.02
N GLU A 62 -31.70 -19.07 28.34
CA GLU A 62 -32.28 -18.01 29.19
C GLU A 62 -31.51 -16.70 29.05
N LEU A 63 -30.17 -16.75 29.08
CA LEU A 63 -29.35 -15.55 28.90
C LEU A 63 -29.49 -14.95 27.50
N GLU A 64 -29.61 -15.78 26.45
CA GLU A 64 -29.83 -15.29 25.10
C GLU A 64 -31.22 -14.66 24.93
N ALA A 65 -32.25 -15.25 25.54
CA ALA A 65 -33.60 -14.71 25.57
C ALA A 65 -33.65 -13.36 26.30
N PHE A 66 -33.03 -13.29 27.49
CA PHE A 66 -32.91 -12.06 28.27
C PHE A 66 -32.15 -10.96 27.52
N MET A 67 -31.05 -11.33 26.85
CA MET A 67 -30.23 -10.37 26.10
C MET A 67 -30.76 -10.01 24.71
N ARG A 68 -31.85 -10.63 24.25
CA ARG A 68 -32.38 -10.47 22.89
C ARG A 68 -32.54 -9.00 22.46
N PRO A 69 -33.03 -8.05 23.29
CA PRO A 69 -33.12 -6.63 22.92
C PRO A 69 -31.76 -5.96 22.68
N HIS A 70 -30.69 -6.51 23.25
CA HIS A 70 -29.33 -5.96 23.20
C HIS A 70 -28.40 -6.73 22.25
N LEU A 71 -28.83 -7.90 21.78
CA LEU A 71 -28.14 -8.61 20.72
C LEU A 71 -28.10 -7.73 19.47
N PRO A 72 -26.96 -7.70 18.75
CA PRO A 72 -26.90 -6.95 17.51
C PRO A 72 -27.93 -7.55 16.57
N VAL A 73 -28.94 -6.77 16.19
CA VAL A 73 -29.81 -7.10 15.06
C VAL A 73 -28.87 -7.38 13.90
N ALA A 74 -28.97 -8.57 13.30
CA ALA A 74 -28.19 -8.89 12.12
C ALA A 74 -28.42 -7.75 11.14
N ARG A 75 -27.40 -6.90 10.93
CA ARG A 75 -27.50 -5.81 9.97
C ARG A 75 -27.93 -6.48 8.67
N ALA A 76 -29.08 -6.07 8.14
CA ALA A 76 -29.47 -6.45 6.80
C ALA A 76 -28.23 -6.31 5.92
N PRO A 77 -27.88 -7.31 5.09
CA PRO A 77 -26.72 -7.20 4.24
C PRO A 77 -26.82 -5.86 3.54
N ARG A 78 -25.86 -4.97 3.83
CA ARG A 78 -25.83 -3.63 3.26
C ARG A 78 -26.08 -3.85 1.77
N PRO A 79 -27.14 -3.27 1.16
CA PRO A 79 -27.41 -3.48 -0.25
C PRO A 79 -26.10 -3.18 -0.92
N ALA A 80 -25.59 -4.15 -1.71
CA ALA A 80 -24.27 -4.08 -2.29
C ALA A 80 -24.22 -2.77 -3.04
N GLY A 81 -23.70 -1.73 -2.39
CA GLY A 81 -23.71 -0.38 -2.93
C GLY A 81 -23.03 -0.56 -4.26
N THR A 82 -23.77 -0.26 -5.32
CA THR A 82 -23.37 -0.46 -6.71
C THR A 82 -21.98 0.11 -6.82
N LYS A 83 -20.97 -0.75 -6.66
CA LYS A 83 -19.60 -0.40 -6.98
C LYS A 83 -19.76 -0.09 -8.44
N SER A 84 -19.66 1.18 -8.82
CA SER A 84 -19.62 1.50 -10.23
C SER A 84 -18.48 0.64 -10.76
N ASN A 85 -18.84 -0.36 -11.55
CA ASN A 85 -17.91 -1.34 -12.11
C ASN A 85 -17.11 -0.64 -13.22
N ASN A 86 -16.62 0.56 -12.95
CA ASN A 86 -15.73 1.26 -13.84
C ASN A 86 -14.39 0.53 -13.76
N PRO A 87 -14.02 -0.26 -14.78
CA PRO A 87 -12.83 -1.08 -14.73
C PRO A 87 -11.57 -0.22 -14.59
N ALA A 88 -11.60 1.02 -15.09
CA ALA A 88 -10.48 1.95 -14.97
C ALA A 88 -10.24 2.40 -13.52
N LEU A 89 -11.30 2.68 -12.75
CA LEU A 89 -11.18 3.02 -11.33
C LEU A 89 -10.73 1.83 -10.49
N SER A 90 -11.20 0.62 -10.83
CA SER A 90 -10.76 -0.63 -10.20
C SER A 90 -9.26 -0.90 -10.45
N ALA A 91 -8.81 -0.79 -11.71
CA ALA A 91 -7.41 -0.96 -12.09
C ALA A 91 -6.51 0.10 -11.44
N ARG A 92 -6.95 1.37 -11.40
CA ARG A 92 -6.25 2.45 -10.68
C ARG A 92 -6.14 2.16 -9.19
N GLY A 93 -7.23 1.67 -8.57
CA GLY A 93 -7.26 1.25 -7.18
C GLY A 93 -6.29 0.12 -6.89
N LEU A 94 -6.27 -0.92 -7.72
CA LEU A 94 -5.34 -2.04 -7.63
C LEU A 94 -3.88 -1.61 -7.80
N LYS A 95 -3.59 -0.71 -8.75
CA LYS A 95 -2.25 -0.12 -8.93
C LYS A 95 -1.80 0.66 -7.68
N GLY A 96 -2.71 1.44 -7.10
CA GLY A 96 -2.47 2.15 -5.84
C GLY A 96 -2.22 1.20 -4.66
N TRP A 97 -3.01 0.13 -4.58
CA TRP A 97 -2.88 -0.94 -3.59
C TRP A 97 -1.50 -1.61 -3.68
N HIS A 98 -1.11 -2.11 -4.85
CA HIS A 98 0.22 -2.71 -5.05
C HIS A 98 1.34 -1.70 -4.78
N GLY A 99 1.19 -0.45 -5.25
CA GLY A 99 2.17 0.61 -5.01
C GLY A 99 2.40 0.90 -3.52
N ARG A 100 1.36 0.79 -2.69
CA ARG A 100 1.47 0.90 -1.24
C ARG A 100 2.28 -0.24 -0.63
N TRP A 101 1.96 -1.48 -0.97
CA TRP A 101 2.63 -2.65 -0.38
C TRP A 101 4.09 -2.79 -0.83
N ARG A 102 4.39 -2.47 -2.10
CA ARG A 102 5.79 -2.36 -2.56
C ARG A 102 6.57 -1.27 -1.82
N ARG A 103 5.90 -0.16 -1.47
CA ARG A 103 6.53 0.90 -0.67
C ARG A 103 6.81 0.42 0.74
N LEU A 104 5.88 -0.31 1.36
CA LEU A 104 6.11 -0.89 2.68
C LEU A 104 7.28 -1.87 2.65
N LEU A 105 7.32 -2.79 1.69
CA LEU A 105 8.39 -3.79 1.60
C LEU A 105 9.78 -3.13 1.43
N ARG A 106 9.88 -2.13 0.54
CA ARG A 106 11.11 -1.32 0.40
C ARG A 106 11.47 -0.56 1.68
N ALA A 107 10.47 -0.10 2.43
CA ALA A 107 10.71 0.57 3.70
C ALA A 107 11.24 -0.37 4.78
N LEU A 108 10.75 -1.62 4.82
CA LEU A 108 11.25 -2.64 5.73
C LEU A 108 12.69 -3.03 5.39
N GLY A 109 13.02 -3.20 4.10
CA GLY A 109 14.40 -3.46 3.66
C GLY A 109 15.33 -2.33 4.08
N HIS A 110 15.02 -1.08 3.72
CA HIS A 110 15.86 0.06 4.08
C HIS A 110 15.98 0.23 5.61
N LEU A 111 14.90 0.02 6.38
CA LEU A 111 14.96 0.10 7.84
C LEU A 111 15.85 -0.98 8.45
N ARG A 112 15.81 -2.21 7.90
CA ARG A 112 16.72 -3.29 8.30
C ARG A 112 18.17 -2.89 8.02
N ASP A 113 18.44 -2.38 6.83
CA ASP A 113 19.80 -2.02 6.42
C ASP A 113 20.36 -0.90 7.31
N LEU A 114 19.54 0.12 7.63
CA LEU A 114 19.91 1.19 8.58
C LEU A 114 20.22 0.68 9.99
N ARG A 115 19.56 -0.40 10.43
CA ARG A 115 19.76 -0.99 11.76
C ARG A 115 20.87 -2.04 11.81
N GLY A 116 21.44 -2.42 10.65
CA GLY A 116 22.31 -3.57 10.53
C GLY A 116 21.60 -4.91 10.81
N GLY A 117 20.27 -4.94 10.66
CA GLY A 117 19.45 -6.11 10.95
C GLY A 117 18.29 -5.87 11.92
N TRP A 118 17.60 -6.95 12.28
CA TRP A 118 16.45 -6.92 13.20
C TRP A 118 16.87 -7.37 14.59
N LYS A 119 16.77 -6.44 15.54
CA LYS A 119 17.06 -6.68 16.96
C LYS A 119 15.93 -7.42 17.68
N LEU A 120 16.27 -8.01 18.83
CA LEU A 120 15.32 -8.60 19.77
C LEU A 120 14.13 -7.66 20.05
N GLY A 121 12.94 -8.23 20.13
CA GLY A 121 11.67 -7.49 20.24
C GLY A 121 11.03 -7.07 18.90
N THR A 122 11.80 -6.91 17.82
CA THR A 122 11.26 -6.47 16.51
C THR A 122 11.22 -7.56 15.42
N ARG A 123 11.87 -8.71 15.66
CA ARG A 123 12.05 -9.81 14.68
C ARG A 123 10.74 -10.35 14.11
N ASN A 124 9.86 -10.83 14.99
CA ASN A 124 8.58 -11.42 14.59
C ASN A 124 7.66 -10.38 13.92
N THR A 125 7.67 -9.15 14.44
CA THR A 125 6.90 -8.03 13.90
C THR A 125 7.36 -7.67 12.48
N ALA A 126 8.68 -7.66 12.22
CA ALA A 126 9.23 -7.41 10.90
C ALA A 126 8.82 -8.50 9.90
N LEU A 127 8.95 -9.78 10.27
CA LEU A 127 8.49 -10.92 9.46
C LEU A 127 7.00 -10.83 9.15
N PHE A 128 6.19 -10.47 10.14
CA PHE A 128 4.76 -10.32 9.99
C PHE A 128 4.40 -9.26 8.94
N TYR A 129 5.01 -8.07 8.98
CA TYR A 129 4.73 -7.02 8.00
C TYR A 129 5.31 -7.32 6.61
N ALA A 130 6.47 -7.97 6.52
CA ALA A 130 7.01 -8.45 5.26
C ALA A 130 6.05 -9.48 4.63
N ALA A 131 5.57 -10.44 5.43
CA ALA A 131 4.63 -11.47 5.00
C ALA A 131 3.31 -10.86 4.53
N MET A 132 2.82 -9.86 5.27
CA MET A 132 1.62 -9.11 4.93
C MET A 132 1.76 -8.39 3.60
N ALA A 133 2.90 -7.75 3.34
CA ALA A 133 3.17 -7.08 2.08
C ALA A 133 3.24 -8.06 0.90
N LEU A 134 3.95 -9.18 1.06
CA LEU A 134 4.07 -10.23 0.03
C LEU A 134 2.71 -10.86 -0.28
N ARG A 135 1.92 -11.16 0.76
CA ARG A 135 0.55 -11.67 0.61
C ARG A 135 -0.34 -10.69 -0.15
N ALA A 136 -0.23 -9.40 0.15
CA ALA A 136 -1.02 -8.36 -0.51
C ALA A 136 -0.63 -8.14 -1.98
N LEU A 137 0.60 -8.46 -2.34
CA LEU A 137 1.13 -8.39 -3.71
C LEU A 137 0.87 -9.67 -4.52
N GLY A 138 0.37 -10.73 -3.89
CA GLY A 138 0.20 -12.02 -4.56
C GLY A 138 1.52 -12.69 -4.94
N ALA A 139 2.59 -12.47 -4.15
CA ALA A 139 3.92 -13.01 -4.42
C ALA A 139 3.91 -14.55 -4.51
N ARG A 140 4.76 -15.09 -5.39
CA ARG A 140 4.89 -16.54 -5.58
C ARG A 140 5.66 -17.17 -4.42
N SER A 141 5.50 -18.49 -4.22
CA SER A 141 6.16 -19.20 -3.10
C SER A 141 7.68 -18.99 -3.06
N GLY A 142 8.36 -19.02 -4.21
CA GLY A 142 9.81 -18.77 -4.30
C GLY A 142 10.20 -17.34 -3.89
N GLU A 143 9.45 -16.33 -4.33
CA GLU A 143 9.68 -14.94 -3.95
C GLU A 143 9.46 -14.72 -2.45
N VAL A 144 8.41 -15.37 -1.89
CA VAL A 144 8.13 -15.33 -0.45
C VAL A 144 9.31 -15.92 0.33
N GLN A 145 9.79 -17.09 -0.08
CA GLN A 145 10.93 -17.73 0.57
C GLN A 145 12.20 -16.87 0.49
N ALA A 146 12.51 -16.31 -0.67
CA ALA A 146 13.70 -15.48 -0.87
C ALA A 146 13.68 -14.24 0.03
N VAL A 147 12.57 -13.49 0.05
CA VAL A 147 12.44 -12.30 0.90
C VAL A 147 12.45 -12.66 2.39
N MET A 148 11.78 -13.75 2.78
CA MET A 148 11.81 -14.22 4.18
C MET A 148 13.20 -14.67 4.61
N ALA A 149 13.96 -15.34 3.73
CA ALA A 149 15.32 -15.76 4.01
C ALA A 149 16.22 -14.56 4.23
N ASP A 150 16.09 -13.55 3.38
CA ASP A 150 16.83 -12.29 3.49
C ASP A 150 16.49 -11.53 4.78
N HIS A 151 15.23 -11.54 5.24
CA HIS A 151 14.90 -10.98 6.56
C HIS A 151 15.49 -11.80 7.72
N LEU A 152 15.49 -13.13 7.63
CA LEU A 152 16.01 -14.04 8.66
C LEU A 152 17.55 -14.00 8.76
N ALA A 153 18.25 -13.84 7.64
CA ALA A 153 19.72 -13.81 7.60
C ALA A 153 20.29 -12.61 8.37
N TRP A 154 19.55 -11.51 8.37
CA TRP A 154 19.89 -10.26 9.07
C TRP A 154 19.17 -10.13 10.42
N MET A 155 18.65 -11.21 11.00
CA MET A 155 18.08 -11.20 12.34
C MET A 155 19.11 -11.60 13.37
N ASP A 156 19.11 -10.88 14.49
CA ASP A 156 19.81 -11.34 15.68
C ASP A 156 19.15 -12.62 16.24
N GLN A 157 19.94 -13.68 16.40
CA GLN A 157 19.49 -15.01 16.82
C GLN A 157 20.29 -15.50 18.03
N PRO A 158 19.90 -15.12 19.27
CA PRO A 158 20.57 -15.57 20.47
C PRO A 158 20.46 -17.09 20.64
N ILE A 159 21.40 -17.65 21.40
CA ILE A 159 21.47 -19.08 21.69
C ILE A 159 20.18 -19.49 22.42
N GLY A 160 19.38 -20.37 21.81
CA GLY A 160 18.13 -20.89 22.36
C GLY A 160 16.85 -20.40 21.66
N GLU A 161 16.86 -19.24 21.00
CA GLU A 161 15.67 -18.69 20.34
C GLU A 161 15.96 -18.36 18.86
N LYS A 162 15.97 -19.44 18.05
CA LYS A 162 16.25 -19.37 16.62
C LYS A 162 14.96 -19.41 15.81
N LEU A 163 14.66 -18.30 15.13
CA LEU A 163 13.58 -18.23 14.15
C LEU A 163 14.02 -18.95 12.87
N ARG A 164 13.27 -19.98 12.47
CA ARG A 164 13.55 -20.77 11.27
C ARG A 164 12.68 -20.31 10.10
N MET A 165 13.07 -20.73 8.90
CA MET A 165 12.26 -20.53 7.70
C MET A 165 10.83 -21.10 7.85
N SER A 166 10.68 -22.21 8.56
CA SER A 166 9.37 -22.81 8.88
C SER A 166 8.46 -21.85 9.64
N ASP A 167 9.00 -21.04 10.55
CA ASP A 167 8.26 -20.05 11.32
C ASP A 167 7.82 -18.88 10.46
N ALA A 168 8.73 -18.34 9.64
CA ALA A 168 8.41 -17.29 8.68
C ALA A 168 7.30 -17.71 7.70
N MET A 169 7.38 -18.95 7.18
CA MET A 169 6.34 -19.50 6.31
C MET A 169 5.03 -19.80 7.06
N ARG A 170 5.08 -20.12 8.35
CA ARG A 170 3.87 -20.26 9.20
C ARG A 170 3.18 -18.90 9.38
N ILE A 171 3.93 -17.82 9.59
CA ILE A 171 3.42 -16.45 9.65
C ILE A 171 2.77 -16.07 8.31
N HIS A 172 3.41 -16.33 7.18
CA HIS A 172 2.82 -16.03 5.87
C HIS A 172 1.51 -16.82 5.64
N ARG A 173 1.46 -18.10 6.02
CA ARG A 173 0.26 -18.93 5.88
C ARG A 173 -0.90 -18.51 6.79
N SER A 174 -0.62 -17.92 7.96
CA SER A 174 -1.67 -17.45 8.89
C SER A 174 -2.44 -16.25 8.34
N LEU A 175 -1.88 -15.51 7.38
CA LEU A 175 -2.49 -14.35 6.71
C LEU A 175 -3.49 -14.78 5.61
N ARG A 176 -4.52 -15.55 5.99
CA ARG A 176 -5.46 -16.17 5.03
C ARG A 176 -6.23 -15.17 4.17
N ARG A 177 -6.63 -14.01 4.70
CA ARG A 177 -7.24 -12.89 3.96
C ARG A 177 -6.94 -11.56 4.63
N LEU A 178 -6.32 -10.62 3.91
CA LEU A 178 -6.17 -9.25 4.39
C LEU A 178 -7.53 -8.56 4.30
N ARG A 179 -8.25 -8.51 5.42
CA ARG A 179 -9.55 -7.82 5.51
C ARG A 179 -9.30 -6.34 5.77
N GLY A 180 -9.67 -5.49 4.82
CA GLY A 180 -9.73 -4.04 5.02
C GLY A 180 -8.66 -3.22 4.29
N PRO A 181 -8.57 -1.93 4.59
CA PRO A 181 -7.81 -0.95 3.81
C PRO A 181 -6.29 -1.08 3.94
N GLY A 182 -5.75 -2.16 4.52
CA GLY A 182 -4.32 -2.37 4.77
C GLY A 182 -3.77 -1.61 5.97
N VAL A 183 -2.55 -1.93 6.41
CA VAL A 183 -1.91 -1.33 7.60
C VAL A 183 -1.33 0.06 7.33
N SER A 184 -1.59 1.02 8.22
CA SER A 184 -1.01 2.37 8.13
C SER A 184 0.51 2.32 8.37
N LEU A 185 1.27 3.20 7.73
CA LEU A 185 2.71 3.32 8.01
C LEU A 185 2.98 3.74 9.45
N GLN A 186 2.06 4.47 10.09
CA GLN A 186 2.16 4.81 11.51
C GLN A 186 2.12 3.55 12.38
N THR A 187 1.17 2.65 12.13
CA THR A 187 1.05 1.38 12.87
C THR A 187 2.30 0.52 12.71
N VAL A 188 2.88 0.49 11.52
CA VAL A 188 4.16 -0.20 11.28
C VAL A 188 5.30 0.47 12.05
N ALA A 189 5.37 1.80 12.02
CA ALA A 189 6.39 2.57 12.74
C ALA A 189 6.32 2.35 14.25
N ASP A 190 5.11 2.35 14.82
CA ASP A 190 4.85 2.10 16.23
C ASP A 190 5.31 0.70 16.64
N ALA A 191 4.91 -0.31 15.85
CA ALA A 191 5.22 -1.71 16.11
C ALA A 191 6.71 -2.06 15.93
N LEU A 192 7.41 -1.37 15.02
CA LEU A 192 8.85 -1.54 14.80
C LEU A 192 9.71 -0.54 15.57
N HIS A 193 9.08 0.32 16.37
CA HIS A 193 9.76 1.28 17.23
C HIS A 193 10.70 2.21 16.45
N VAL A 194 10.22 2.71 15.31
CA VAL A 194 11.02 3.54 14.41
C VAL A 194 11.34 4.87 15.07
N SER A 195 12.64 5.19 15.16
CA SER A 195 13.11 6.43 15.76
C SER A 195 12.86 7.64 14.84
N PRO A 196 12.88 8.87 15.36
CA PRO A 196 12.83 10.08 14.53
C PRO A 196 13.97 10.16 13.52
N SER A 197 15.20 9.75 13.89
CA SER A 197 16.35 9.76 12.98
C SER A 197 16.19 8.74 11.84
N GLU A 198 15.73 7.53 12.14
CA GLU A 198 15.43 6.51 11.13
C GLU A 198 14.31 6.97 10.19
N ALA A 199 13.25 7.57 10.76
CA ALA A 199 12.13 8.10 9.98
C ALA A 199 12.55 9.23 9.03
N ALA A 200 13.50 10.09 9.44
CA ALA A 200 14.06 11.14 8.59
C ALA A 200 14.80 10.54 7.39
N LEU A 201 15.72 9.59 7.62
CA LEU A 201 16.48 8.90 6.56
C LEU A 201 15.56 8.12 5.61
N LEU A 202 14.53 7.46 6.16
CA LEU A 202 13.51 6.78 5.35
C LEU A 202 12.66 7.74 4.51
N SER A 203 12.60 9.03 4.86
CA SER A 203 11.77 10.04 4.21
C SER A 203 12.51 10.84 3.14
N GLU A 204 13.83 10.94 3.21
CA GLU A 204 14.67 11.77 2.32
C GLU A 204 14.45 11.44 0.83
N SER A 205 14.40 10.16 0.49
CA SER A 205 14.19 9.69 -0.90
C SER A 205 12.71 9.58 -1.30
N ARG A 206 11.76 9.93 -0.42
CA ARG A 206 10.33 9.57 -0.58
C ARG A 206 9.42 10.78 -0.68
N LYS A 207 8.54 10.76 -1.67
CA LYS A 207 7.43 11.75 -1.82
C LYS A 207 6.48 11.82 -0.62
N ARG A 208 6.37 10.75 0.18
CA ARG A 208 5.58 10.76 1.42
C ARG A 208 6.50 10.31 2.56
N PRO A 209 6.59 11.10 3.64
CA PRO A 209 7.46 10.77 4.75
C PRO A 209 7.00 9.49 5.43
N PHE A 210 7.97 8.69 5.88
CA PHE A 210 7.72 7.59 6.78
C PHE A 210 7.64 8.17 8.20
N PRO A 211 6.55 7.94 8.95
CA PRO A 211 6.40 8.55 10.26
C PRO A 211 7.31 7.89 11.30
N PRO A 212 7.77 8.64 12.34
CA PRO A 212 8.35 8.04 13.53
C PRO A 212 7.28 7.33 14.37
N ALA A 213 7.69 6.46 15.30
CA ALA A 213 6.79 5.85 16.25
C ALA A 213 6.13 6.92 17.16
N SER A 214 4.83 6.82 17.39
CA SER A 214 3.99 7.78 18.15
C SER A 214 4.50 8.00 19.58
N ARG A 215 5.09 6.97 20.17
CA ARG A 215 5.67 7.02 21.53
C ARG A 215 6.99 7.79 21.61
N ALA A 216 7.65 8.07 20.49
CA ALA A 216 8.90 8.83 20.44
C ALA A 216 8.69 10.34 20.66
N GLY A 217 7.53 10.72 21.22
CA GLY A 217 7.11 12.11 21.36
C GLY A 217 6.72 12.73 20.02
N SER A 218 5.94 13.79 20.08
CA SER A 218 5.48 14.62 18.97
C SER A 218 6.61 15.38 18.25
N ILE A 219 7.74 14.74 17.97
CA ILE A 219 8.74 15.27 17.05
C ILE A 219 8.16 15.06 15.65
N ARG A 220 7.24 15.96 15.26
CA ARG A 220 6.90 16.14 13.85
C ARG A 220 8.21 16.47 13.16
N LEU A 221 8.74 15.52 12.38
CA LEU A 221 9.87 15.79 11.51
C LEU A 221 9.60 17.10 10.77
N PRO A 222 10.53 18.07 10.79
CA PRO A 222 10.33 19.31 10.07
C PRO A 222 10.08 18.94 8.62
N LYS A 223 8.88 19.28 8.14
CA LYS A 223 8.55 19.16 6.73
C LYS A 223 9.60 20.01 6.00
N PRO A 224 10.33 19.48 5.01
CA PRO A 224 11.28 20.31 4.27
C PRO A 224 10.54 21.57 3.78
N PRO A 225 11.15 22.76 3.89
CA PRO A 225 10.48 24.00 3.57
C PRO A 225 9.90 23.88 2.17
N ALA A 226 8.58 23.99 2.06
CA ALA A 226 7.92 23.92 0.77
C ALA A 226 8.40 25.14 -0.03
N VAL A 227 9.18 24.91 -1.08
CA VAL A 227 9.57 25.98 -1.99
C VAL A 227 8.27 26.64 -2.49
N PRO A 228 8.09 27.96 -2.31
CA PRO A 228 6.92 28.65 -2.81
C PRO A 228 6.73 28.35 -4.29
N LYS A 229 5.48 28.13 -4.72
CA LYS A 229 5.18 27.76 -6.12
C LYS A 229 5.76 28.75 -7.13
N ALA A 230 5.81 30.03 -6.77
CA ALA A 230 6.42 31.09 -7.58
C ALA A 230 7.93 30.83 -7.81
N VAL A 231 8.68 30.53 -6.75
CA VAL A 231 10.13 30.25 -6.81
C VAL A 231 10.42 28.98 -7.61
N ALA A 232 9.62 27.92 -7.40
CA ALA A 232 9.76 26.68 -8.18
C ALA A 232 9.46 26.87 -9.67
N THR A 233 8.53 27.79 -9.99
CA THR A 233 8.17 28.12 -11.37
C THR A 233 9.24 28.98 -12.03
N ALA A 234 9.78 29.98 -11.33
CA ALA A 234 10.91 30.79 -11.79
C ALA A 234 12.13 29.91 -12.12
N ARG A 235 12.56 29.06 -11.17
CA ARG A 235 13.67 28.11 -11.39
C ARG A 235 13.46 27.21 -12.60
N ARG A 236 12.23 26.71 -12.79
CA ARG A 236 11.91 25.88 -13.96
C ARG A 236 12.03 26.67 -15.25
N ARG A 237 11.52 27.91 -15.29
CA ARG A 237 11.60 28.80 -16.47
C ARG A 237 13.05 29.17 -16.81
N ASP A 238 13.87 29.47 -15.81
CA ASP A 238 15.31 29.75 -16.00
C ASP A 238 16.02 28.54 -16.62
N THR A 239 15.68 27.34 -16.14
CA THR A 239 16.22 26.08 -16.68
C THR A 239 15.75 25.82 -18.11
N VAL A 240 14.47 26.02 -18.40
CA VAL A 240 13.92 25.91 -19.76
C VAL A 240 14.62 26.88 -20.70
N LYS A 241 14.87 28.12 -20.26
CA LYS A 241 15.59 29.13 -21.04
C LYS A 241 17.02 28.66 -21.38
N ALA A 242 17.77 28.20 -20.38
CA ALA A 242 19.13 27.69 -20.59
C ALA A 242 19.17 26.50 -21.56
N ILE A 243 18.21 25.56 -21.44
CA ILE A 243 18.09 24.42 -22.37
C ILE A 243 17.79 24.92 -23.79
N CYS A 244 16.83 25.83 -23.96
CA CYS A 244 16.47 26.38 -25.27
C CYS A 244 17.63 27.13 -25.93
N GLU A 245 18.40 27.90 -25.16
CA GLU A 245 19.61 28.59 -25.64
C GLU A 245 20.69 27.60 -26.09
N THR A 246 20.93 26.55 -25.29
CA THR A 246 21.90 25.48 -25.62
C THR A 246 21.51 24.73 -26.89
N LEU A 247 20.23 24.39 -27.05
CA LEU A 247 19.72 23.71 -28.26
C LEU A 247 19.89 24.58 -29.50
N ARG A 248 19.57 25.89 -29.40
CA ARG A 248 19.75 26.84 -30.50
C ARG A 248 21.22 27.03 -30.88
N ALA A 249 22.12 27.10 -29.89
CA ALA A 249 23.57 27.19 -30.14
C ALA A 249 24.09 25.98 -30.93
N ASN A 250 23.49 24.81 -30.72
CA ASN A 250 23.80 23.58 -31.45
C ASN A 250 23.04 23.44 -32.79
N GLY A 251 22.32 24.48 -33.24
CA GLY A 251 21.54 24.45 -34.48
C GLY A 251 20.25 23.61 -34.41
N ILE A 252 19.84 23.17 -33.22
CA ILE A 252 18.63 22.35 -33.02
C ILE A 252 17.45 23.25 -32.67
N VAL A 253 16.33 23.09 -33.38
CA VAL A 253 15.09 23.81 -33.08
C VAL A 253 14.47 23.24 -31.79
N PRO A 254 14.24 24.06 -30.74
CA PRO A 254 13.69 23.58 -29.47
C PRO A 254 12.26 23.04 -29.65
N ASP A 255 12.08 21.74 -29.43
CA ASP A 255 10.76 21.11 -29.33
C ASP A 255 10.39 20.83 -27.87
N GLY A 256 9.10 20.93 -27.54
CA GLY A 256 8.61 20.73 -26.19
C GLY A 256 8.85 19.33 -25.64
N ALA A 257 8.97 18.31 -26.52
CA ALA A 257 9.36 16.96 -26.11
C ALA A 257 10.84 16.91 -25.68
N VAL A 258 11.73 17.44 -26.52
CA VAL A 258 13.18 17.49 -26.25
C VAL A 258 13.48 18.26 -24.97
N VAL A 259 12.85 19.43 -24.79
CA VAL A 259 13.00 20.24 -23.57
C VAL A 259 12.48 19.52 -22.34
N GLN A 260 11.38 18.77 -22.45
CA GLN A 260 10.84 17.96 -21.35
C GLN A 260 11.83 16.86 -20.95
N ASP A 261 12.45 16.19 -21.91
CA ASP A 261 13.43 15.13 -21.64
C ASP A 261 14.68 15.68 -20.94
N HIS A 262 15.16 16.87 -21.34
CA HIS A 262 16.26 17.55 -20.63
C HIS A 262 15.89 17.95 -19.20
N LEU A 263 14.68 18.45 -18.97
CA LEU A 263 14.20 18.74 -17.60
C LEU A 263 14.12 17.47 -16.74
N LEU A 264 13.65 16.38 -17.32
CA LEU A 264 13.57 15.08 -16.63
C LEU A 264 14.97 14.55 -16.30
N ALA A 265 15.95 14.70 -17.20
CA ALA A 265 17.34 14.34 -16.97
C ALA A 265 17.96 15.13 -15.81
N GLN A 266 17.56 16.40 -15.63
CA GLN A 266 17.96 17.25 -14.50
C GLN A 266 17.10 17.05 -13.24
N GLY A 267 16.19 16.06 -13.23
CA GLY A 267 15.34 15.74 -12.08
C GLY A 267 14.12 16.66 -11.89
N ILE A 268 13.89 17.62 -12.79
CA ILE A 268 12.76 18.55 -12.74
C ILE A 268 11.55 17.92 -13.43
N LYS A 269 10.54 17.56 -12.65
CA LYS A 269 9.31 16.95 -13.17
C LYS A 269 8.35 18.02 -13.69
N ALA A 270 8.32 18.18 -15.01
CA ALA A 270 7.34 19.00 -15.73
C ALA A 270 6.53 18.16 -16.71
N THR A 271 5.24 18.45 -16.86
CA THR A 271 4.42 17.85 -17.91
C THR A 271 4.56 18.67 -19.19
N ARG A 272 4.39 18.01 -20.35
CA ARG A 272 4.50 18.66 -21.66
C ARG A 272 3.68 19.97 -21.80
N PRO A 273 2.41 20.06 -21.33
CA PRO A 273 1.67 21.32 -21.38
C PRO A 273 2.31 22.44 -20.55
N THR A 274 2.89 22.12 -19.39
CA THR A 274 3.60 23.09 -18.55
C THR A 274 4.88 23.58 -19.23
N VAL A 275 5.63 22.66 -19.87
CA VAL A 275 6.83 23.02 -20.64
C VAL A 275 6.47 23.95 -21.79
N LEU A 276 5.41 23.66 -22.54
CA LEU A 276 4.96 24.52 -23.64
C LEU A 276 4.50 25.91 -23.17
N ALA A 277 3.80 25.98 -22.03
CA ALA A 277 3.41 27.26 -21.43
C ALA A 277 4.63 28.08 -20.98
N ASP A 278 5.62 27.44 -20.35
CA ASP A 278 6.86 28.11 -19.96
C ASP A 278 7.70 28.55 -21.17
N MET A 279 7.79 27.69 -22.20
CA MET A 279 8.45 28.01 -23.48
C MET A 279 7.80 29.22 -24.18
N LEU A 280 6.48 29.31 -24.15
CA LEU A 280 5.74 30.46 -24.68
C LEU A 280 6.06 31.73 -23.90
N GLU A 281 6.04 31.66 -22.56
CA GLU A 281 6.32 32.80 -21.68
C GLU A 281 7.73 33.37 -21.89
N ILE A 282 8.75 32.51 -22.03
CA ILE A 282 10.14 32.94 -22.21
C ILE A 282 10.46 33.38 -23.65
N GLY A 283 9.48 33.40 -24.56
CA GLY A 283 9.69 33.79 -25.96
C GLY A 283 10.39 32.74 -26.82
N CYS A 284 10.30 31.45 -26.46
CA CYS A 284 10.85 30.34 -27.23
C CYS A 284 9.75 29.33 -27.61
N PRO A 285 8.76 29.71 -28.45
CA PRO A 285 7.67 28.82 -28.83
C PRO A 285 8.19 27.58 -29.59
N SER A 286 7.59 26.41 -29.33
CA SER A 286 7.91 25.16 -30.05
C SER A 286 7.46 25.28 -31.51
N SER A 287 8.24 24.72 -32.44
CA SER A 287 7.92 24.64 -33.86
C SER A 287 6.53 24.07 -34.16
N ARG A 288 6.01 23.15 -33.32
CA ARG A 288 4.67 22.56 -33.49
C ARG A 288 3.52 23.48 -33.06
N SER A 289 3.77 24.49 -32.23
CA SER A 289 2.73 25.48 -31.88
C SER A 289 2.36 26.41 -33.04
N HIS A 290 3.24 26.56 -34.03
CA HIS A 290 3.01 27.43 -35.19
C HIS A 290 1.99 26.86 -36.20
N ASN A 291 1.76 25.54 -36.18
CA ASN A 291 0.85 24.88 -37.13
C ASN A 291 -0.63 24.92 -36.70
N LEU A 292 -0.93 25.08 -35.40
CA LEU A 292 -2.31 25.14 -34.91
C LEU A 292 -3.06 26.42 -35.34
N ARG A 293 -2.34 27.51 -35.62
CA ARG A 293 -2.95 28.76 -36.13
C ARG A 293 -3.13 28.81 -37.65
N ARG A 294 -2.34 28.08 -38.44
CA ARG A 294 -2.51 28.03 -39.92
C ARG A 294 -3.73 27.20 -40.34
N THR A 295 -4.12 26.18 -39.58
CA THR A 295 -5.31 25.37 -39.86
C THR A 295 -6.62 26.10 -39.56
N ALA A 296 -6.62 27.08 -38.65
CA ALA A 296 -7.81 27.89 -38.38
C ALA A 296 -8.15 28.86 -39.52
N HIS A 297 -7.15 29.33 -40.29
CA HIS A 297 -7.36 30.34 -41.33
C HIS A 297 -7.72 29.75 -42.71
N ARG A 298 -7.69 28.42 -42.88
CA ARG A 298 -7.99 27.73 -44.15
C ARG A 298 -9.38 27.09 -44.20
N GLY A 299 -10.19 27.24 -43.15
CA GLY A 299 -11.50 26.60 -43.02
C GLY A 299 -12.69 27.35 -43.62
N GLU A 300 -12.51 28.58 -44.11
CA GLU A 300 -13.63 29.44 -44.56
C GLU A 300 -13.78 29.58 -46.09
N SER A 301 -12.87 29.03 -46.90
CA SER A 301 -12.95 29.13 -48.36
C SER A 301 -12.93 27.75 -49.03
N GLY A 302 -14.09 27.11 -49.11
CA GLY A 302 -14.20 25.86 -49.87
C GLY A 302 -15.45 25.03 -49.61
N LYS A 303 -16.65 25.63 -49.69
CA LYS A 303 -17.90 24.88 -49.83
C LYS A 303 -18.63 25.29 -51.09
N GLN A 304 -18.15 24.85 -52.25
CA GLN A 304 -19.00 24.61 -53.42
C GLN A 304 -18.43 23.46 -54.27
N ALA A 305 -19.36 22.62 -54.73
CA ALA A 305 -19.31 21.72 -55.88
C ALA A 305 -19.16 20.20 -55.65
N ASN A 306 -20.24 19.51 -56.05
CA ASN A 306 -20.37 18.20 -56.72
C ASN A 306 -20.31 16.96 -55.81
N LEU A 307 -21.42 16.24 -55.53
CA LEU A 307 -22.52 15.74 -56.37
C LEU A 307 -22.05 14.83 -57.51
N PHE A 308 -21.91 13.52 -57.24
CA PHE A 308 -22.16 12.44 -58.20
C PHE A 308 -22.46 11.12 -57.46
N GLN A 309 -23.56 10.47 -57.87
CA GLN A 309 -24.14 9.23 -57.36
C GLN A 309 -23.57 7.98 -58.06
N CYS A 310 -23.42 6.88 -57.29
CA CYS A 310 -23.72 5.43 -57.52
C CYS A 310 -23.33 4.70 -58.85
N PRO A 311 -23.39 3.33 -58.98
CA PRO A 311 -23.73 2.25 -58.01
C PRO A 311 -22.86 0.95 -58.06
N ASP A 312 -23.14 0.03 -57.12
CA ASP A 312 -23.21 -1.45 -57.14
C ASP A 312 -22.16 -2.37 -57.81
N ARG A 313 -21.63 -3.34 -57.02
CA ARG A 313 -21.73 -4.81 -57.25
C ARG A 313 -21.14 -5.66 -56.10
N LEU A 314 -21.92 -6.64 -55.65
CA LEU A 314 -21.58 -7.83 -54.81
C LEU A 314 -21.24 -9.04 -55.73
N PRO A 315 -21.01 -10.31 -55.28
CA PRO A 315 -20.32 -10.89 -54.10
C PRO A 315 -19.41 -12.14 -54.41
N THR A 316 -18.96 -12.84 -53.34
CA THR A 316 -18.44 -14.25 -53.22
C THR A 316 -16.93 -14.48 -53.49
N ALA A 317 -16.19 -15.40 -52.85
CA ALA A 317 -16.51 -16.64 -52.12
C ALA A 317 -15.40 -17.06 -51.12
N ASP A 318 -15.71 -18.09 -50.34
CA ASP A 318 -14.96 -18.81 -49.30
C ASP A 318 -13.58 -19.37 -49.70
N ALA A 319 -12.67 -19.46 -48.71
CA ALA A 319 -11.94 -20.70 -48.36
C ALA A 319 -10.96 -20.50 -47.18
N SER A 320 -11.02 -21.40 -46.21
CA SER A 320 -10.02 -21.75 -45.18
C SER A 320 -10.01 -23.28 -45.10
N PRO A 321 -9.12 -23.97 -44.35
CA PRO A 321 -7.76 -23.64 -43.90
C PRO A 321 -6.77 -24.82 -44.15
N GLN A 322 -5.46 -24.64 -43.94
CA GLN A 322 -4.57 -25.77 -43.64
C GLN A 322 -3.57 -25.45 -42.52
N ASN A 323 -3.61 -26.30 -41.49
CA ASN A 323 -2.65 -26.47 -40.42
C ASN A 323 -1.29 -26.93 -40.98
N SER A 324 -0.21 -26.48 -40.35
CA SER A 324 0.99 -27.30 -40.24
C SER A 324 1.62 -27.16 -38.86
N ASP A 325 1.82 -28.33 -38.26
CA ASP A 325 2.50 -28.62 -37.02
C ASP A 325 3.94 -28.12 -37.01
N PHE A 326 4.36 -27.49 -35.91
CA PHE A 326 5.77 -27.36 -35.57
C PHE A 326 6.01 -27.98 -34.19
N LYS A 327 6.48 -29.23 -34.20
CA LYS A 327 7.22 -29.86 -33.11
C LYS A 327 8.62 -29.23 -33.08
N LEU A 328 9.12 -28.90 -31.88
CA LEU A 328 10.56 -28.79 -31.66
C LEU A 328 10.93 -29.36 -30.29
N GLU A 329 11.90 -30.24 -30.36
CA GLU A 329 12.40 -31.16 -29.36
C GLU A 329 13.20 -30.48 -28.25
N ALA A 330 13.30 -31.23 -27.16
CA ALA A 330 14.11 -30.93 -26.00
C ALA A 330 15.60 -31.14 -26.28
N CYS A 331 16.43 -30.16 -25.90
CA CYS A 331 17.86 -30.36 -25.65
C CYS A 331 18.13 -30.22 -24.15
N ARG A 332 18.54 -31.33 -23.53
CA ARG A 332 19.22 -31.37 -22.23
C ARG A 332 20.71 -31.09 -22.42
N GLY A 333 21.33 -30.40 -21.46
CA GLY A 333 22.75 -30.60 -21.13
C GLY A 333 23.53 -29.31 -20.87
N GLY A 334 24.28 -29.30 -19.77
CA GLY A 334 25.56 -28.59 -19.69
C GLY A 334 25.62 -27.37 -18.76
N ASP A 335 26.09 -27.62 -17.55
CA ASP A 335 27.11 -26.87 -16.80
C ASP A 335 26.99 -25.35 -16.58
N ALA A 336 26.87 -25.02 -15.29
CA ALA A 336 27.06 -23.68 -14.74
C ALA A 336 28.54 -23.35 -14.53
N PRO A 337 28.91 -22.08 -14.75
CA PRO A 337 29.85 -21.42 -13.87
C PRO A 337 29.25 -20.17 -13.21
N LYS A 338 29.70 -19.96 -11.98
CA LYS A 338 29.47 -18.80 -11.11
C LYS A 338 29.86 -17.50 -11.83
N SER A 339 28.98 -16.50 -11.83
CA SER A 339 29.35 -15.07 -11.84
C SER A 339 28.11 -14.16 -11.85
N ILE A 340 28.01 -13.33 -10.81
CA ILE A 340 27.63 -11.91 -10.82
C ILE A 340 26.39 -11.53 -11.65
N PHE A 341 25.30 -11.19 -10.95
CA PHE A 341 24.24 -10.34 -11.51
C PHE A 341 23.91 -9.20 -10.53
N ASN A 342 24.57 -8.07 -10.76
CA ASN A 342 23.90 -6.77 -10.77
C ASN A 342 22.82 -6.80 -11.86
N PHE A 343 21.61 -6.32 -11.58
CA PHE A 343 20.72 -5.55 -12.47
C PHE A 343 19.42 -5.27 -11.68
N LEU A 344 19.17 -4.00 -11.33
CA LEU A 344 18.24 -3.09 -11.98
C LEU A 344 16.76 -3.37 -11.68
N LEU A 345 16.05 -2.35 -11.19
CA LEU A 345 14.71 -2.03 -11.69
C LEU A 345 14.36 -0.56 -11.44
N VAL A 346 14.22 0.11 -12.58
CA VAL A 346 13.61 1.42 -12.87
C VAL A 346 12.18 1.52 -12.33
#